data_AF-A0A8U0RC72-F1
#
_entry.id   AF-A0A8U0RC72-F1
#
_cell.length_a   1.000
_cell.length_b   1.000
_cell.length_c   1.000
_cell.angle_alpha   90.00
_cell.angle_beta   90.00
_cell.angle_gamma   90.00
#
_symmetry.space_group_name_H-M   'P 1'
#
loop_
_entity.id
_entity.type
_entity.pdbx_description
1 polymer ?
#
loop_
_entity_poly.entity_id
_entity_poly.type
_entity_poly.pdbx_seq_one_letter_code
_entity_poly.pdbx_strand_id
1 'polypeptide(L)'
;MSPFASPASSIEQEHKNEPSNGKRKKLSHLSLTKRKKSTTKDNDEFMVLLVKVEKSSEEIMEIMQNLSSLQALEGSRELENLLGVSHASCFLQREMQKMKELMIKVTEQKLLEKKSSGLPNKGLYHLDSYEFLKGILN
;
A
#
# COMPACT_ATOMS: atom_id res chain seq x y z
N MET A 1 16.49 38.92 -15.27
CA MET A 1 16.60 37.49 -14.93
C MET A 1 15.24 36.82 -15.12
N SER A 2 15.04 36.26 -16.32
CA SER A 2 14.12 35.16 -16.67
C SER A 2 14.64 34.61 -18.01
N PRO A 3 14.80 33.29 -18.20
CA PRO A 3 15.80 32.77 -19.15
C PRO A 3 15.16 31.95 -20.27
N PHE A 4 14.40 32.55 -21.19
CA PHE A 4 14.01 31.85 -22.42
C PHE A 4 13.91 32.82 -23.59
N ALA A 5 15.01 32.94 -24.33
CA ALA A 5 15.03 33.45 -25.68
C ALA A 5 15.72 32.39 -26.55
N SER A 6 14.98 31.81 -27.49
CA SER A 6 15.49 30.85 -28.48
C SER A 6 16.41 31.58 -29.48
N PRO A 7 17.55 31.00 -29.90
CA PRO A 7 18.22 31.43 -31.11
C PRO A 7 17.64 30.69 -32.31
N ALA A 8 17.35 31.47 -33.35
CA ALA A 8 17.00 31.01 -34.68
C ALA A 8 18.11 30.13 -35.28
N SER A 9 17.72 29.06 -35.96
CA SER A 9 18.60 28.21 -36.76
C SER A 9 19.14 29.00 -37.96
N SER A 10 20.46 29.15 -38.06
CA SER A 10 21.15 29.46 -39.32
C SER A 10 22.05 28.30 -39.72
N ILE A 11 21.87 27.88 -40.96
CA ILE A 11 22.37 26.69 -41.64
C ILE A 11 23.84 26.84 -42.07
N GLU A 12 24.49 25.69 -42.26
CA GLU A 12 25.70 25.40 -43.06
C GLU A 12 27.07 25.83 -42.53
N GLN A 13 27.80 24.84 -41.99
CA GLN A 13 29.19 24.65 -42.38
C GLN A 13 29.49 23.16 -42.57
N GLU A 14 29.64 22.79 -43.83
CA GLU A 14 30.08 21.48 -44.33
C GLU A 14 31.51 21.21 -43.82
N HIS A 15 31.64 20.43 -42.75
CA HIS A 15 32.95 19.97 -42.29
C HIS A 15 33.43 18.83 -43.18
N LYS A 16 34.19 19.18 -44.21
CA LYS A 16 34.93 18.23 -45.05
C LYS A 16 35.92 17.46 -44.19
N ASN A 17 35.79 16.13 -44.19
CA ASN A 17 36.75 15.20 -43.60
C ASN A 17 38.02 15.17 -44.48
N GLU A 18 38.98 16.03 -44.19
CA GLU A 18 40.32 15.97 -44.79
C GLU A 18 41.27 15.27 -43.79
N PRO A 19 41.94 14.16 -44.16
CA PRO A 19 42.86 13.49 -43.26
C PRO A 19 44.16 14.30 -43.17
N SER A 20 44.34 15.01 -42.06
CA SER A 20 45.57 15.73 -41.74
C SER A 20 46.76 14.77 -41.76
N ASN A 21 47.64 14.91 -42.76
CA ASN A 21 48.91 14.20 -42.86
C ASN A 21 49.91 14.72 -41.82
N GLY A 22 49.66 14.40 -40.55
CA GLY A 22 50.57 14.64 -39.43
C GLY A 22 51.50 13.43 -39.23
N LYS A 23 52.82 13.68 -39.30
CA LYS A 23 53.93 12.73 -39.04
C LYS A 23 53.57 11.60 -38.06
N ARG A 24 53.48 10.38 -38.58
CA ARG A 24 53.30 9.14 -37.80
C ARG A 24 54.54 8.92 -36.92
N LYS A 25 54.46 9.17 -35.62
CA LYS A 25 55.47 8.70 -34.65
C LYS A 25 55.51 7.17 -34.74
N LYS A 26 56.67 6.60 -35.07
CA LYS A 26 56.92 5.16 -34.92
C LYS A 26 56.81 4.83 -33.42
N LEU A 27 55.71 4.20 -33.02
CA LEU A 27 55.56 3.51 -31.74
C LEU A 27 56.51 2.29 -31.77
N SER A 28 57.78 2.54 -31.47
CA SER A 28 58.75 1.48 -31.23
C SER A 28 58.34 0.73 -29.96
N HIS A 29 58.01 -0.55 -30.13
CA HIS A 29 57.83 -1.54 -29.08
C HIS A 29 56.80 -1.18 -28.01
N LEU A 30 55.52 -1.33 -28.38
CA LEU A 30 54.58 -1.94 -27.44
C LEU A 30 55.10 -3.35 -27.20
N SER A 31 55.99 -3.53 -26.22
CA SER A 31 56.31 -4.84 -25.69
C SER A 31 54.99 -5.41 -25.18
N LEU A 32 54.36 -6.25 -26.03
CA LEU A 32 53.37 -7.21 -25.60
C LEU A 32 54.04 -7.99 -24.48
N THR A 33 53.83 -7.54 -23.24
CA THR A 33 54.16 -8.30 -22.06
C THR A 33 53.48 -9.63 -22.28
N LYS A 34 54.27 -10.69 -22.44
CA LYS A 34 53.78 -12.06 -22.57
C LYS A 34 52.71 -12.24 -21.52
N ARG A 35 51.44 -12.33 -21.95
CA ARG A 35 50.32 -12.67 -21.07
C ARG A 35 50.76 -13.94 -20.34
N LYS A 36 50.95 -13.84 -19.01
CA LYS A 36 51.19 -15.03 -18.19
C LYS A 36 50.08 -16.00 -18.54
N LYS A 37 50.44 -17.18 -19.04
CA LYS A 37 49.49 -18.28 -19.26
C LYS A 37 48.85 -18.53 -17.90
N SER A 38 47.55 -18.24 -17.77
CA SER A 38 46.83 -18.51 -16.53
C SER A 38 47.00 -19.98 -16.20
N THR A 39 47.28 -20.27 -14.94
CA THR A 39 47.44 -21.66 -14.52
C THR A 39 46.08 -22.34 -14.56
N THR A 40 46.03 -23.66 -14.76
CA THR A 40 44.76 -24.43 -14.75
C THR A 40 43.92 -24.16 -13.49
N LYS A 41 44.57 -23.89 -12.37
CA LYS A 41 43.94 -23.50 -11.10
C LYS A 41 43.10 -22.21 -11.19
N ASP A 42 43.56 -21.22 -11.95
CA ASP A 42 42.83 -19.95 -12.14
C ASP A 42 41.57 -20.16 -13.00
N ASN A 43 41.61 -21.11 -13.93
CA ASN A 43 40.43 -21.47 -14.73
C ASN A 43 39.40 -22.21 -13.87
N ASP A 44 39.83 -23.11 -12.99
CA ASP A 44 38.91 -23.82 -12.08
C ASP A 44 38.19 -22.85 -11.13
N GLU A 45 38.91 -21.87 -10.57
CA GLU A 45 38.32 -20.83 -9.73
C GLU A 45 37.34 -19.94 -10.50
N PHE A 46 37.69 -19.57 -11.73
CA PHE A 46 36.79 -18.80 -12.61
C PHE A 46 35.51 -19.58 -12.95
N MET A 47 35.61 -20.88 -13.24
CA MET A 47 34.44 -21.74 -13.48
C MET A 47 33.55 -21.84 -12.24
N VAL A 48 34.12 -21.99 -11.04
CA VAL A 48 33.35 -21.99 -9.79
C VAL A 48 32.63 -20.66 -9.56
N LEU A 49 33.26 -19.53 -9.91
CA LEU A 49 32.62 -18.22 -9.84
C LEU A 49 31.46 -18.09 -10.85
N LEU A 50 31.63 -18.57 -12.08
CA LEU A 50 30.57 -18.56 -13.08
C LEU A 50 29.33 -19.33 -12.60
N VAL A 51 29.51 -20.54 -12.04
CA VAL A 51 28.40 -21.32 -11.49
C VAL A 51 27.67 -20.56 -10.36
N LYS A 52 28.41 -19.86 -9.50
CA LYS A 52 27.81 -19.02 -8.45
C LYS A 52 27.02 -17.85 -9.04
N VAL A 53 27.55 -17.22 -10.09
CA VAL A 53 26.87 -16.13 -10.80
C VAL A 53 25.59 -16.64 -11.45
N GLU A 54 25.64 -17.76 -12.17
CA GLU A 54 24.46 -18.39 -12.79
C GLU A 54 23.38 -18.70 -11.75
N LYS A 55 23.75 -19.37 -10.66
CA LYS A 55 22.82 -19.67 -9.57
C LYS A 55 22.21 -18.40 -8.96
N SER A 56 23.02 -17.38 -8.68
CA SER A 56 22.51 -16.11 -8.15
C SER A 56 21.57 -15.39 -9.14
N SER A 57 21.80 -15.54 -10.45
CA SER A 57 20.94 -14.97 -11.48
C SER A 57 19.57 -15.65 -11.52
N GLU A 58 19.53 -16.97 -11.35
CA GLU A 58 18.27 -17.73 -11.23
C GLU A 58 17.48 -17.30 -9.99
N GLU A 59 18.15 -17.19 -8.83
CA GLU A 59 17.52 -16.73 -7.58
C GLU A 59 16.95 -15.30 -7.72
N ILE A 60 17.69 -14.39 -8.36
CA ILE A 60 17.20 -13.02 -8.64
C ILE A 60 15.96 -13.06 -9.53
N MET A 61 15.95 -13.90 -10.56
CA MET A 61 14.81 -14.02 -11.47
C MET A 61 13.56 -14.55 -10.76
N GLU A 62 13.72 -15.54 -9.88
CA GLU A 62 12.63 -16.05 -9.04
C GLU A 62 12.07 -14.94 -8.11
N ILE A 63 12.96 -14.19 -7.45
CA ILE A 63 12.56 -13.04 -6.62
C ILE A 63 11.78 -12.02 -7.44
N MET A 64 12.24 -11.67 -8.65
CA MET A 64 11.53 -10.72 -9.51
C MET A 64 10.13 -11.21 -9.90
N GLN A 65 9.99 -12.50 -10.22
CA GLN A 65 8.69 -13.07 -10.55
C GLN A 65 7.72 -13.07 -9.36
N ASN A 66 8.22 -13.40 -8.18
CA ASN A 66 7.43 -13.35 -6.94
C ASN A 66 6.99 -11.92 -6.60
N LEU A 67 7.89 -10.94 -6.77
CA LEU A 67 7.57 -9.52 -6.57
C LEU A 67 6.53 -9.02 -7.57
N SER A 68 6.64 -9.40 -8.84
CA SER A 68 5.62 -9.06 -9.85
C SER A 68 4.26 -9.63 -9.49
N SER A 69 4.22 -10.87 -8.97
CA SER A 69 2.99 -11.51 -8.52
C SER A 69 2.39 -10.81 -7.29
N LEU A 70 3.22 -10.41 -6.32
CA LEU A 70 2.78 -9.63 -5.16
C LEU A 70 2.27 -8.25 -5.55
N GLN A 71 2.94 -7.58 -6.49
CA GLN A 71 2.52 -6.27 -7.01
C GLN A 71 1.18 -6.35 -7.73
N ALA A 72 0.93 -7.43 -8.48
CA ALA A 72 -0.39 -7.65 -9.11
C ALA A 72 -1.52 -7.85 -8.08
N LEU A 73 -1.19 -8.27 -6.86
CA LEU A 73 -2.11 -8.42 -5.74
C LEU A 73 -2.11 -7.19 -4.80
N GLU A 74 -1.38 -6.13 -5.11
CA GLU A 74 -1.30 -4.95 -4.26
C GLU A 74 -2.69 -4.32 -4.06
N GLY A 75 -3.08 -4.07 -2.81
CA GLY A 75 -4.40 -3.54 -2.46
C GLY A 75 -5.56 -4.53 -2.61
N SER A 76 -5.30 -5.80 -2.92
CA SER A 76 -6.31 -6.86 -2.98
C SER A 76 -6.54 -7.52 -1.61
N ARG A 77 -7.74 -8.08 -1.41
CA ARG A 77 -8.08 -8.86 -0.20
C ARG A 77 -7.30 -10.16 -0.13
N GLU A 78 -6.94 -10.72 -1.29
CA GLU A 78 -6.11 -11.91 -1.44
C GLU A 78 -4.74 -11.71 -0.77
N LEU A 79 -4.11 -10.56 -1.00
CA LEU A 79 -2.84 -10.21 -0.33
C LEU A 79 -3.03 -10.00 1.17
N GLU A 80 -4.07 -9.30 1.60
CA GLU A 80 -4.40 -9.11 3.02
C GLU A 80 -4.60 -10.45 3.75
N ASN A 81 -5.32 -11.39 3.10
CA ASN A 81 -5.56 -12.73 3.62
C ASN A 81 -4.25 -13.54 3.74
N LEU A 82 -3.38 -13.48 2.72
CA LEU A 82 -2.07 -14.15 2.74
C LEU A 82 -1.15 -13.60 3.85
N LEU A 83 -1.16 -12.28 4.05
CA LEU A 83 -0.40 -11.62 5.12
C LEU A 83 -1.00 -11.82 6.51
N GLY A 84 -2.20 -12.40 6.61
CA GLY A 84 -2.92 -12.58 7.88
C GLY A 84 -3.40 -11.26 8.50
N VAL A 85 -3.43 -10.17 7.72
CA VAL A 85 -3.96 -8.89 8.16
C VAL A 85 -5.48 -8.94 8.04
N SER A 86 -6.10 -9.65 8.97
CA SER A 86 -7.55 -9.78 9.04
C SER A 86 -8.21 -8.45 9.39
N HIS A 87 -9.26 -8.07 8.66
CA HIS A 87 -10.20 -7.00 9.01
C HIS A 87 -10.96 -7.23 10.35
N ALA A 88 -10.50 -8.14 11.21
CA ALA A 88 -11.01 -8.35 12.57
C ALA A 88 -11.14 -7.03 13.34
N SER A 89 -10.24 -6.06 13.12
CA SER A 89 -10.33 -4.72 13.70
C SER A 89 -11.57 -3.94 13.27
N CYS A 90 -11.93 -4.00 11.98
CA CYS A 90 -13.14 -3.37 11.44
C CYS A 90 -14.41 -4.05 11.98
N PHE A 91 -14.39 -5.37 12.16
CA PHE A 91 -15.49 -6.12 12.78
C PHE A 91 -15.67 -5.72 14.25
N LEU A 92 -14.58 -5.65 15.01
CA LEU A 92 -14.59 -5.22 16.41
C LEU A 92 -15.11 -3.79 16.55
N GLN A 93 -14.67 -2.86 15.69
CA GLN A 93 -15.14 -1.47 15.71
C GLN A 93 -16.65 -1.37 15.45
N ARG A 94 -17.17 -2.17 14.52
CA ARG A 94 -18.62 -2.26 14.23
C ARG A 94 -19.40 -2.83 15.41
N GLU A 95 -18.92 -3.90 16.02
CA GLU A 95 -19.55 -4.48 17.21
C GLU A 95 -19.53 -3.53 18.41
N MET A 96 -18.42 -2.80 18.61
CA MET A 96 -18.31 -1.79 19.65
C MET A 96 -19.32 -0.64 19.44
N GLN A 97 -19.58 -0.25 18.19
CA GLN A 97 -20.58 0.76 17.87
C GLN A 97 -22.01 0.29 18.18
N LYS A 98 -22.35 -0.96 17.85
CA LYS A 98 -23.65 -1.56 18.19
C LYS A 98 -23.88 -1.59 19.70
N MET A 99 -22.86 -1.95 20.48
CA MET A 99 -22.92 -1.94 21.94
C MET A 99 -23.17 -0.53 22.50
N LYS A 100 -22.51 0.50 21.95
CA LYS A 100 -22.75 1.90 22.34
C LYS A 100 -24.20 2.33 22.08
N GLU A 101 -24.72 2.06 20.89
CA GLU A 101 -26.12 2.36 20.55
C GLU A 101 -27.11 1.66 21.47
N LEU A 102 -26.87 0.38 21.78
CA LEU A 102 -27.72 -0.38 22.69
C LEU A 102 -27.69 0.23 24.10
N MET A 103 -26.52 0.61 24.60
CA MET A 103 -26.36 1.21 25.92
C MET A 103 -27.10 2.55 26.03
N ILE A 104 -27.07 3.37 24.97
CA ILE A 104 -27.83 4.62 24.90
C ILE A 104 -29.34 4.32 25.00
N LYS A 105 -29.86 3.41 24.16
CA LYS A 105 -31.28 3.03 24.16
C LYS A 105 -31.75 2.50 25.52
N VAL A 106 -30.96 1.64 26.16
CA VAL A 106 -31.26 1.10 27.51
C VAL A 106 -31.28 2.22 28.56
N THR A 107 -30.37 3.18 28.45
CA THR A 107 -30.29 4.32 29.38
C THR A 107 -31.49 5.25 29.23
N GLU A 108 -31.88 5.54 27.98
CA GLU A 108 -33.07 6.33 27.66
C GLU A 108 -34.35 5.65 28.17
N GLN A 109 -34.51 4.34 27.93
CA GLN A 109 -35.64 3.57 28.44
C GLN A 109 -35.72 3.61 29.97
N LYS A 110 -34.61 3.38 30.67
CA LYS A 110 -34.58 3.46 32.15
C LYS A 110 -34.93 4.86 32.68
N LEU A 111 -34.55 5.91 31.97
CA LEU A 111 -34.92 7.29 32.32
C LEU A 111 -36.42 7.53 32.13
N LEU A 112 -37.02 6.99 31.06
CA LEU A 112 -38.46 7.07 30.83
C LEU A 112 -39.25 6.30 31.90
N GLU A 113 -38.84 5.07 32.24
CA GLU A 113 -39.47 4.27 33.29
C GLU A 113 -39.45 5.00 34.65
N LYS A 114 -38.31 5.60 35.03
CA LYS A 114 -38.18 6.39 36.25
C LYS A 114 -39.09 7.63 36.28
N LYS A 115 -39.28 8.30 35.13
CA LYS A 115 -40.20 9.45 35.03
C LYS A 115 -41.65 8.99 35.17
N SER A 116 -42.01 7.83 34.62
CA SER A 116 -43.35 7.25 34.77
C SER A 116 -43.63 6.70 36.17
N SER A 117 -42.62 6.22 36.89
CA SER A 117 -42.80 5.69 38.26
C SER A 117 -42.91 6.79 39.33
N GLY A 118 -42.60 8.05 39.00
CA GLY A 118 -42.62 9.18 39.92
C GLY A 118 -43.91 10.01 39.90
N LEU A 119 -44.83 9.77 38.96
CA LEU A 119 -46.16 10.34 39.04
C LEU A 119 -46.98 9.49 40.03
N PRO A 120 -47.34 10.01 41.22
CA PRO A 120 -48.42 9.37 41.95
C PRO A 120 -49.63 9.45 41.02
N ASN A 121 -50.28 8.31 40.80
CA ASN A 121 -51.53 8.20 40.05
C ASN A 121 -52.65 8.91 40.83
N LYS A 122 -52.49 10.22 41.08
CA LYS A 122 -53.45 11.13 41.70
C LYS A 122 -54.25 11.74 40.57
N GLY A 123 -55.14 10.95 39.98
CA GLY A 123 -55.90 11.42 38.84
C GLY A 123 -56.90 10.44 38.27
N LEU A 124 -56.84 9.16 38.63
CA LEU A 124 -58.01 8.31 38.47
C LEU A 124 -58.91 8.55 39.69
N TYR A 125 -59.69 9.62 39.60
CA TYR A 125 -60.93 9.72 40.36
C TYR A 125 -61.64 8.38 40.20
N HIS A 126 -61.69 7.62 41.28
CA HIS A 126 -62.70 6.60 41.44
C HIS A 126 -64.02 7.38 41.44
N LEU A 127 -64.56 7.64 40.25
CA LEU A 127 -65.97 8.00 40.13
C LEU A 127 -66.68 6.83 40.79
N ASP A 128 -67.25 7.09 41.95
CA ASP A 128 -68.04 6.13 42.67
C ASP A 128 -69.13 5.69 41.71
N SER A 129 -69.27 4.39 41.47
CA SER A 129 -70.15 3.83 40.43
C SER A 129 -71.59 4.35 40.54
N TYR A 130 -71.94 4.80 41.74
CA TYR A 130 -73.16 5.51 42.09
C TYR A 130 -73.38 6.84 41.32
N GLU A 131 -72.38 7.71 41.21
CA GLU A 131 -72.51 9.00 40.49
C GLU A 131 -72.68 8.79 38.99
N PHE A 132 -72.04 7.76 38.43
CA PHE A 132 -72.24 7.35 37.04
C PHE A 132 -73.67 6.88 36.77
N LEU A 133 -74.21 6.01 37.63
CA LEU A 133 -75.60 5.52 37.50
C LEU A 133 -76.63 6.64 37.63
N LYS A 134 -76.38 7.62 38.52
CA LYS A 134 -77.26 8.78 38.71
C LYS A 134 -77.36 9.68 37.48
N GLY A 135 -76.27 9.83 36.73
CA GLY A 135 -76.26 10.64 35.50
C GLY A 135 -77.03 10.03 34.32
N ILE A 136 -77.23 8.70 34.31
CA ILE A 136 -77.92 8.00 33.23
C ILE A 136 -79.42 7.87 33.50
N LEU A 137 -79.83 7.97 34.77
CA LEU A 137 -81.24 7.83 35.18
C LEU A 137 -82.05 9.14 35.18
N ASN A 138 -81.42 10.28 34.85
CA ASN A 138 -82.08 11.60 34.80
C ASN A 138 -82.41 12.01 33.35
#